data_AF-A0A3D0GNY7-F1
#
_entry.id   AF-A0A3D0GNY7-F1
#
_cell.length_a   1.000
_cell.length_b   1.000
_cell.length_c   1.000
_cell.angle_alpha   90.00
_cell.angle_beta   90.00
_cell.angle_gamma   90.00
#
_symmetry.space_group_name_H-M   'P 1'
#
loop_
_entity.id
_entity.type
_entity.pdbx_description
1 polymer ?
#
loop_
_entity_poly.entity_id
_entity_poly.type
_entity_poly.pdbx_seq_one_letter_code
_entity_poly.pdbx_strand_id
1 'polypeptide(L)'
;VSQKEVALATDHQAVFEGLGLVVEPASDESLLIRSVPTLLRSADMEQLVRDVLSDLSEYGQSDRISAERDAILSTMACHGSVRANRSLTLPEMDSLLR
;
A
#
# COMPACT_ATOMS: atom_id res chain seq x y z
N VAL A 1 -11.55 -0.40 -9.33
CA VAL A 1 -10.48 -1.32 -9.75
C VAL A 1 -11.06 -2.24 -10.81
N SER A 2 -10.27 -2.80 -11.72
CA SER A 2 -10.77 -3.72 -12.76
C SER A 2 -10.93 -5.13 -12.20
N GLN A 3 -11.68 -5.99 -12.91
CA GLN A 3 -11.79 -7.42 -12.56
C GLN A 3 -10.44 -8.13 -12.48
N LYS A 4 -9.48 -7.74 -13.33
CA LYS A 4 -8.12 -8.26 -13.29
C LYS A 4 -7.39 -7.86 -12.00
N GLU A 5 -7.56 -6.63 -11.54
CA GLU A 5 -6.98 -6.13 -10.29
C GLU A 5 -7.60 -6.81 -9.06
N VAL A 6 -8.91 -7.06 -9.08
CA VAL A 6 -9.59 -7.81 -8.01
C VAL A 6 -9.06 -9.25 -7.93
N ALA A 7 -8.90 -9.92 -9.07
CA ALA A 7 -8.32 -11.25 -9.12
C ALA A 7 -6.87 -11.25 -8.61
N LEU A 8 -6.05 -10.30 -9.06
CA LEU A 8 -4.67 -10.16 -8.63
C LEU A 8 -4.54 -9.94 -7.12
N ALA A 9 -5.38 -9.09 -6.53
CA ALA A 9 -5.43 -8.84 -5.10
C ALA A 9 -5.79 -10.11 -4.30
N THR A 10 -6.73 -10.89 -4.83
CA THR A 10 -7.19 -12.15 -4.22
C THR A 10 -6.10 -13.22 -4.29
N ASP A 11 -5.43 -13.35 -5.45
CA ASP A 11 -4.36 -14.32 -5.66
C ASP A 11 -3.11 -14.02 -4.83
N HIS A 12 -2.89 -12.75 -4.47
CA HIS A 12 -1.71 -12.27 -3.73
C HIS A 12 -2.04 -11.75 -2.33
N GLN A 13 -3.09 -12.26 -1.69
CA GLN A 13 -3.54 -11.79 -0.38
C GLN A 13 -2.43 -11.80 0.68
N ALA A 14 -1.56 -12.82 0.66
CA ALA A 14 -0.41 -12.93 1.57
C ALA A 14 0.60 -11.78 1.43
N VAL A 15 0.73 -11.18 0.24
CA VAL A 15 1.62 -10.01 0.03
C VAL A 15 1.04 -8.80 0.76
N PHE A 16 -0.25 -8.52 0.58
CA PHE A 16 -0.92 -7.43 1.28
C PHE A 16 -0.84 -7.61 2.79
N GLU A 17 -1.09 -8.82 3.30
CA GLU A 17 -0.97 -9.12 4.74
C GLU A 17 0.46 -8.88 5.26
N GLY A 18 1.48 -9.29 4.49
CA GLY A 18 2.89 -9.03 4.82
C GLY A 18 3.26 -7.54 4.86
N LEU A 19 2.52 -6.70 4.14
CA LEU A 19 2.62 -5.23 4.17
C LEU A 19 1.74 -4.59 5.26
N GLY A 20 0.99 -5.39 6.02
CA GLY A 20 0.03 -4.94 7.04
C GLY A 20 -1.27 -4.37 6.47
N LEU A 21 -1.58 -4.65 5.21
CA LEU A 21 -2.81 -4.29 4.53
C LEU A 21 -3.74 -5.52 4.48
N VAL A 22 -5.02 -5.32 4.74
CA VAL A 22 -6.03 -6.36 4.47
C VAL A 22 -6.99 -5.81 3.44
N VAL A 23 -7.01 -6.44 2.26
CA VAL A 23 -7.89 -6.11 1.14
C VAL A 23 -8.74 -7.32 0.80
N GLU A 24 -10.04 -7.09 0.62
CA GLU A 24 -11.03 -8.12 0.31
C GLU A 24 -11.84 -7.72 -0.93
N PRO A 25 -12.25 -8.67 -1.78
CA PRO A 25 -13.17 -8.38 -2.87
C PRO A 25 -14.56 -8.02 -2.30
N ALA A 26 -15.06 -6.85 -2.71
CA ALA A 26 -16.44 -6.44 -2.44
C ALA A 26 -17.38 -6.77 -3.61
N SER A 27 -16.85 -6.74 -4.84
CA SER A 27 -17.52 -7.16 -6.07
C SER A 27 -16.48 -7.43 -7.17
N ASP A 28 -16.95 -7.80 -8.36
CA ASP A 28 -16.08 -8.08 -9.52
C ASP A 28 -15.20 -6.89 -9.94
N GLU A 29 -15.50 -5.66 -9.52
CA GLU A 29 -14.72 -4.46 -9.85
C GLU A 29 -14.47 -3.56 -8.62
N SER A 30 -14.58 -4.14 -7.41
CA SER A 30 -14.45 -3.40 -6.17
C SER A 30 -13.65 -4.16 -5.12
N LEU A 31 -12.73 -3.45 -4.47
CA LEU A 31 -11.97 -3.93 -3.32
C LEU A 31 -12.33 -3.10 -2.09
N LEU A 32 -12.43 -3.79 -0.95
CA LEU A 32 -12.59 -3.22 0.37
C LEU A 32 -11.26 -3.27 1.11
N ILE A 33 -10.85 -2.15 1.71
CA ILE A 33 -9.69 -2.09 2.59
C ILE A 33 -10.18 -2.24 4.04
N ARG A 34 -9.81 -3.34 4.69
CA ARG A 34 -10.27 -3.71 6.05
C ARG A 34 -9.35 -3.19 7.14
N SER A 35 -8.05 -3.19 6.89
CA SER A 35 -7.06 -2.72 7.86
C SER A 35 -5.83 -2.20 7.15
N VAL A 36 -5.17 -1.26 7.82
CA VAL A 36 -3.98 -0.59 7.32
C VAL A 36 -2.96 -0.36 8.44
N PRO A 37 -1.65 -0.28 8.14
CA PRO A 37 -0.64 0.05 9.14
C PRO A 37 -0.90 1.42 9.75
N THR A 38 -0.71 1.55 11.07
CA THR A 38 -0.99 2.82 11.77
C THR A 38 -0.12 3.97 11.28
N LEU A 39 1.08 3.66 10.80
CA LEU A 39 2.03 4.61 10.20
C LEU A 39 1.49 5.27 8.92
N LEU A 40 0.56 4.61 8.23
CA LEU A 40 -0.02 5.08 6.96
C LEU A 40 -1.42 5.67 7.12
N ARG A 41 -1.90 5.94 8.35
CA ARG A 41 -3.26 6.48 8.58
C ARG A 41 -3.56 7.79 7.84
N SER A 42 -2.54 8.59 7.57
CA SER A 42 -2.67 9.87 6.85
C SER A 42 -2.32 9.78 5.36
N ALA A 43 -1.97 8.59 4.87
CA ALA A 43 -1.65 8.36 3.47
C ALA A 43 -2.94 8.26 2.62
N ASP A 44 -2.79 8.45 1.32
CA ASP A 44 -3.86 8.18 0.36
C ASP A 44 -3.94 6.68 0.11
N MET A 45 -4.84 6.00 0.84
CA MET A 45 -4.91 4.54 0.83
C MET A 45 -5.44 3.97 -0.48
N GLU A 46 -6.28 4.72 -1.18
CA GLU A 46 -6.75 4.31 -2.49
C GLU A 46 -5.57 4.32 -3.49
N GLN A 47 -4.81 5.41 -3.53
CA GLN A 47 -3.64 5.49 -4.40
C GLN A 47 -2.58 4.45 -4.03
N LEU A 48 -2.31 4.27 -2.74
CA LEU A 48 -1.37 3.27 -2.24
C LEU A 48 -1.71 1.87 -2.77
N VAL A 49 -2.96 1.42 -2.60
CA VAL A 49 -3.38 0.07 -3.03
C VAL A 49 -3.30 -0.05 -4.55
N ARG A 50 -3.62 1.00 -5.30
CA ARG A 50 -3.49 1.02 -6.76
C ARG A 50 -2.03 0.93 -7.22
N ASP A 51 -1.11 1.61 -6.54
CA ASP A 51 0.31 1.53 -6.84
C ASP A 51 0.84 0.12 -6.56
N VAL A 52 0.49 -0.47 -5.40
CA VAL A 52 0.86 -1.87 -5.09
C VAL A 52 0.28 -2.86 -6.10
N LEU A 53 -0.97 -2.69 -6.52
CA LEU A 53 -1.58 -3.53 -7.56
C LEU A 53 -0.88 -3.37 -8.91
N SER A 54 -0.43 -2.16 -9.24
CA SER A 54 0.29 -1.89 -10.47
C SER A 54 1.65 -2.60 -10.46
N ASP A 55 2.40 -2.46 -9.36
CA ASP A 55 3.67 -3.16 -9.13
C ASP A 55 3.47 -4.68 -9.20
N LEU A 56 2.46 -5.22 -8.51
CA LEU A 56 2.15 -6.66 -8.57
C LEU A 56 1.79 -7.11 -9.99
N SER A 57 1.11 -6.28 -10.79
CA SER A 57 0.73 -6.62 -12.16
C SER A 57 1.93 -6.65 -13.11
N GLU A 58 2.95 -5.83 -12.83
CA GLU A 58 4.17 -5.71 -13.61
C GLU A 58 5.19 -6.79 -13.24
N TYR A 59 5.33 -7.10 -11.94
CA TYR A 59 6.41 -7.96 -11.43
C TYR A 59 5.95 -9.36 -10.95
N GLY A 60 4.66 -9.58 -10.74
CA GLY A 60 4.09 -10.70 -9.96
C GLY A 60 3.98 -12.09 -10.60
N GLN A 61 4.85 -12.47 -11.55
CA GLN A 61 4.80 -13.83 -12.14
C GLN A 61 5.89 -14.80 -11.62
N SER A 62 6.68 -14.45 -10.61
CA SER A 62 7.83 -15.28 -10.17
C SER A 62 8.17 -15.10 -8.69
N ASP A 63 8.91 -16.06 -8.09
CA ASP A 63 9.54 -16.06 -6.75
C ASP A 63 10.31 -14.77 -6.36
N ARG A 64 10.39 -13.80 -7.27
CA ARG A 64 10.90 -12.44 -7.06
C ARG A 64 10.10 -11.58 -6.10
N ILE A 65 8.89 -11.97 -5.69
CA ILE A 65 8.05 -11.17 -4.78
C ILE A 65 8.82 -10.75 -3.51
N SER A 66 9.76 -11.56 -3.00
CA SER A 66 10.55 -11.18 -1.83
C SER A 66 11.58 -10.07 -2.08
N ALA A 67 12.13 -9.96 -3.31
CA ALA A 67 13.02 -8.87 -3.71
C ALA A 67 12.21 -7.62 -4.07
N GLU A 68 11.04 -7.80 -4.68
CA GLU A 68 10.12 -6.71 -5.02
C GLU A 68 9.39 -6.14 -3.80
N ARG A 69 9.35 -6.89 -2.69
CA ARG A 69 8.81 -6.40 -1.41
C ARG A 69 9.51 -5.10 -0.98
N ASP A 70 10.82 -5.00 -1.16
CA ASP A 70 11.56 -3.80 -0.78
C ASP A 70 11.23 -2.61 -1.70
N ALA A 71 10.96 -2.86 -2.99
CA ALA A 71 10.46 -1.84 -3.91
C ALA A 71 9.06 -1.36 -3.53
N ILE A 72 8.15 -2.29 -3.23
CA ILE A 72 6.79 -1.97 -2.77
C ILE A 72 6.83 -1.19 -1.44
N LEU A 73 7.67 -1.60 -0.49
CA LEU A 73 7.86 -0.88 0.77
C LEU A 73 8.44 0.53 0.55
N SER A 74 9.32 0.71 -0.43
CA SER A 74 9.81 2.03 -0.84
C SER A 74 8.68 2.91 -1.37
N THR A 75 7.82 2.37 -2.23
CA THR A 75 6.62 3.06 -2.71
C THR A 75 5.69 3.44 -1.55
N MET A 76 5.43 2.51 -0.63
CA MET A 76 4.60 2.76 0.56
C MET A 76 5.20 3.82 1.49
N ALA A 77 6.52 3.85 1.64
CA ALA A 77 7.22 4.85 2.45
C ALA A 77 7.01 6.27 1.89
N CYS A 78 6.98 6.44 0.56
CA CYS A 78 6.66 7.73 -0.07
C CYS A 78 5.24 8.22 0.27
N HIS A 79 4.30 7.29 0.47
CA HIS A 79 2.92 7.60 0.85
C HIS A 79 2.75 7.93 2.34
N GLY A 80 3.56 7.33 3.21
CA GLY A 80 3.58 7.59 4.65
C GLY A 80 4.46 8.77 5.08
N SER A 81 5.48 9.08 4.27
CA SER A 81 6.40 10.18 4.55
C SER A 81 5.69 11.52 4.45
N VAL A 82 6.00 12.41 5.39
CA VAL A 82 5.59 13.81 5.38
C VAL A 82 5.77 14.37 3.96
N ARG A 83 4.66 14.66 3.29
CA ARG A 83 4.69 15.25 1.94
C ARG A 83 5.45 16.58 1.99
N ALA A 84 6.29 16.82 0.99
CA ALA A 84 6.76 18.17 0.71
C ALA A 84 5.54 19.10 0.58
N ASN A 85 5.61 20.30 1.18
CA ASN A 85 4.56 21.32 1.17
C ASN A 85 3.38 21.16 2.15
N ARG A 86 3.47 20.27 3.15
CA ARG A 86 2.58 20.29 4.33
C ARG A 86 3.24 21.08 5.46
N SER A 87 2.58 22.13 5.95
CA SER A 87 2.97 22.77 7.21
C SER A 87 2.81 21.78 8.35
N LEU A 88 3.90 21.49 9.05
CA LEU A 88 3.90 20.69 10.27
C LEU A 88 3.57 21.58 11.47
N THR A 89 2.81 21.04 12.40
CA THR A 89 2.64 21.61 13.73
C THR A 89 3.87 21.30 14.60
N LEU A 90 4.14 22.12 15.63
CA LEU A 90 5.26 21.89 16.54
C LEU A 90 5.28 20.46 17.15
N PRO A 91 4.14 19.87 17.58
CA PRO A 91 4.12 18.48 18.05
C PRO A 91 4.54 17.45 16.99
N GLU A 92 4.24 17.69 15.72
CA GLU A 92 4.65 16.81 14.62
C GLU A 92 6.15 16.95 14.33
N MET A 93 6.69 18.16 14.43
CA MET A 93 8.14 18.39 14.32
C MET A 93 8.90 17.70 15.46
N ASP A 94 8.43 17.81 16.70
CA ASP A 94 9.04 17.13 17.85
C ASP A 94 8.97 15.60 17.73
N SER A 95 7.93 15.07 17.09
CA SER A 95 7.79 13.63 16.83
C SER A 95 8.76 13.11 15.76
N LEU A 96 9.23 13.96 14.85
CA LEU A 96 10.22 13.60 13.82
C LEU A 96 11.66 13.65 14.34
N LEU A 97 11.93 14.45 15.36
CA LEU A 97 13.27 14.67 15.92
C LEU A 97 13.63 13.70 17.06
N ARG A 98 12.74 12.77 17.40
CA ARG A 98 12.92 11.75 18.44
C ARG A 98 13.08 10.37 17.82
#